data_AF-A0A9W8JLK5-F1
#
_entry.id   AF-A0A9W8JLK5-F1
#
_cell.length_a   1.000
_cell.length_b   1.000
_cell.length_c   1.000
_cell.angle_alpha   90.00
_cell.angle_beta   90.00
_cell.angle_gamma   90.00
#
_symmetry.space_group_name_H-M   'P 1'
#
loop_
_entity.id
_entity.type
_entity.pdbx_description
1 polymer ?
#
loop_
_entity_poly.entity_id
_entity_poly.type
_entity_poly.pdbx_seq_one_letter_code
_entity_poly.pdbx_strand_id
1 'polypeptide(L)'
;MLTTRFLHVLLFSSLALAWVDLDPAIIPAVDEPLEVYSLGSPSFLPHEWLDGIVGNVAEGVKFAKRGDDSSKIYAYNGDEVVGFVDKNTGETQVYTDYDKIPAAKNPIDIKNALKIFEHGKDGFPADDTHVELVQGASLVGSTMNNITDDESLSRRWNYEEPDATFLTTGYFQRWVKCKGKKFPVCGPGSRASFGVGVDNRIFSLSYRWKPAKNSGRKVKPSPLSTIEQVIRRWLEGKGRIKIKHIDICYYDSGAQWIQPVYRVLGEGFPEDNHDNGTDSSEVLRFFPIGDEPVENVFPEGAAAASEGQPWPAEPKENQPTEVARSLKRNYFEARNSLYERFVKPTVTVGRYVTQNDIHQTAFLTNANGFWNNLAPSSLVNFVNSQYFWAPRWIYGSSAQSFVNSVNLALTEAHGWKHLFSTWQGSPFIDPVRIPSTLPPAGYGPGPNKLGRLAYWIIDASKVIAAPTDFPGDPRQAFKPWWRVLCGGLHAVLGWRTNTVFGDNVAIDTAWLIANFKVPVVSAWLHTAYWAYLGWPFPGHPYGRASVIYPCGRGSDKIWQVEKLPKPTCLKMKWWV
;
A
#
# COMPACT_ATOMS: atom_id res chain seq x y z
N MET A 1 11.06 -20.95 -58.98
CA MET A 1 12.12 -21.24 -57.99
C MET A 1 12.36 -19.98 -57.16
N LEU A 2 11.52 -19.76 -56.15
CA LEU A 2 11.73 -18.78 -55.08
C LEU A 2 12.09 -19.57 -53.84
N THR A 3 13.22 -19.24 -53.24
CA THR A 3 13.96 -20.07 -52.30
C THR A 3 13.29 -20.15 -50.93
N THR A 4 13.18 -21.37 -50.40
CA THR A 4 12.82 -21.71 -49.00
C THR A 4 13.69 -21.02 -47.95
N ARG A 5 14.81 -20.39 -48.36
CA ARG A 5 15.68 -19.58 -47.51
C ARG A 5 15.09 -18.21 -47.14
N PHE A 6 14.19 -17.63 -47.96
CA PHE A 6 13.54 -16.36 -47.60
C PHE A 6 12.46 -16.54 -46.53
N LEU A 7 11.82 -17.71 -46.48
CA LEU A 7 10.81 -18.03 -45.47
C LEU A 7 11.41 -18.25 -44.06
N HIS A 8 12.66 -18.74 -43.97
CA HIS A 8 13.33 -18.89 -42.67
C HIS A 8 13.82 -17.56 -42.10
N VAL A 9 14.20 -16.59 -42.93
CA VAL A 9 14.56 -15.23 -42.46
C VAL A 9 13.32 -14.47 -41.98
N LEU A 10 12.16 -14.67 -42.61
CA LEU A 10 10.88 -14.08 -42.17
C LEU A 10 10.28 -14.74 -40.91
N LEU A 11 10.64 -15.98 -40.60
CA LEU A 11 10.27 -16.68 -39.36
C LEU A 11 11.13 -16.28 -38.14
N PHE A 12 12.30 -15.66 -38.35
CA PHE A 12 13.10 -15.07 -37.27
C PHE A 12 12.74 -13.61 -36.97
N SER A 13 12.06 -12.91 -37.88
CA SER A 13 11.63 -11.53 -37.70
C SER A 13 10.27 -11.38 -36.99
N SER A 14 9.59 -12.49 -36.64
CA SER A 14 8.32 -12.49 -35.91
C SER A 14 8.44 -12.96 -34.45
N LEU A 15 9.65 -13.29 -33.99
CA LEU A 15 9.94 -13.36 -32.56
C LEU A 15 10.34 -11.96 -32.11
N ALA A 16 9.35 -11.13 -31.79
CA ALA A 16 9.58 -9.94 -30.95
C ALA A 16 10.06 -10.45 -29.58
N LEU A 17 11.35 -10.78 -29.49
CA LEU A 17 11.99 -11.22 -28.26
C LEU A 17 11.80 -10.11 -27.23
N ALA A 18 11.18 -10.43 -26.10
CA ALA A 18 11.19 -9.60 -24.91
C ALA A 18 12.62 -9.10 -24.65
N TRP A 19 12.87 -7.80 -24.86
CA TRP A 19 14.20 -7.23 -24.76
C TRP A 19 14.30 -6.39 -23.48
N VAL A 20 15.32 -6.71 -22.67
CA VAL A 20 15.75 -5.88 -21.54
C VAL A 20 16.68 -4.79 -22.06
N ASP A 21 16.25 -3.53 -22.01
CA ASP A 21 17.08 -2.35 -22.27
C ASP A 21 17.82 -1.97 -20.97
N LEU A 22 19.10 -2.35 -20.90
CA LEU A 22 19.98 -2.09 -19.78
C LEU A 22 21.25 -1.46 -20.35
N ASP A 23 21.53 -0.23 -19.97
CA ASP A 23 22.81 0.42 -20.20
C ASP A 23 23.81 -0.07 -19.14
N PRO A 24 24.87 -0.83 -19.51
CA PRO A 24 25.84 -1.33 -18.53
C PRO A 24 26.52 -0.21 -17.73
N ALA A 25 26.59 1.02 -18.27
CA ALA A 25 27.22 2.15 -17.60
C ALA A 25 26.46 2.60 -16.33
N ILE A 26 25.19 2.23 -16.16
CA ILE A 26 24.42 2.55 -14.96
C ILE A 26 24.67 1.57 -13.82
N ILE A 27 25.33 0.42 -14.06
CA ILE A 27 25.67 -0.55 -13.02
C ILE A 27 26.87 0.01 -12.23
N PRO A 28 26.72 0.35 -10.94
CA PRO A 28 27.84 0.90 -10.17
C PRO A 28 28.96 -0.14 -10.02
N ALA A 29 30.19 0.24 -10.33
CA ALA A 29 31.35 -0.62 -10.12
C ALA A 29 31.61 -0.86 -8.61
N VAL A 30 31.88 -2.12 -8.27
CA VAL A 30 32.33 -2.54 -6.94
C VAL A 30 33.72 -3.13 -7.10
N ASP A 31 34.73 -2.33 -6.80
CA ASP A 31 36.13 -2.72 -7.05
C ASP A 31 36.72 -3.58 -5.92
N GLU A 32 35.99 -3.74 -4.82
CA GLU A 32 36.52 -4.31 -3.59
C GLU A 32 35.49 -5.17 -2.84
N PRO A 33 35.93 -6.17 -2.06
CA PRO A 33 35.02 -6.98 -1.26
C PRO A 33 34.26 -6.15 -0.22
N LEU A 34 32.94 -6.34 -0.17
CA LEU A 34 32.03 -5.65 0.74
C LEU A 34 31.68 -6.54 1.94
N GLU A 35 31.57 -5.95 3.12
CA GLU A 35 31.33 -6.68 4.37
C GLU A 35 29.91 -7.25 4.46
N VAL A 36 29.71 -8.25 5.31
CA VAL A 36 28.42 -8.84 5.66
C VAL A 36 28.21 -8.76 7.17
N TYR A 37 26.97 -8.52 7.59
CA TYR A 37 26.62 -8.37 9.00
C TYR A 37 25.64 -9.46 9.42
N SER A 38 25.87 -10.08 10.58
CA SER A 38 24.91 -10.99 11.21
C SER A 38 23.94 -10.21 12.10
N LEU A 39 22.68 -10.65 12.12
CA LEU A 39 21.65 -10.08 12.98
C LEU A 39 21.58 -10.85 14.30
N GLY A 40 21.55 -10.10 15.40
CA GLY A 40 21.35 -10.63 16.74
C GLY A 40 19.90 -10.93 17.08
N SER A 41 19.62 -11.05 18.39
CA SER A 41 18.25 -11.22 18.89
C SER A 41 17.41 -9.96 18.67
N PRO A 42 16.09 -10.06 18.54
CA PRO A 42 15.21 -8.90 18.48
C PRO A 42 15.41 -7.96 19.68
N SER A 43 15.35 -6.67 19.40
CA SER A 43 15.33 -5.62 20.42
C SER A 43 13.91 -5.10 20.61
N PHE A 44 13.69 -4.42 21.73
CA PHE A 44 12.36 -3.96 22.15
C PHE A 44 12.47 -2.54 22.66
N LEU A 45 11.46 -1.73 22.36
CA LEU A 45 11.35 -0.42 22.98
C LEU A 45 10.96 -0.56 24.46
N PRO A 46 11.43 0.36 25.32
CA PRO A 46 10.99 0.44 26.71
C PRO A 46 9.46 0.50 26.82
N HIS A 47 8.90 -0.28 27.74
CA HIS A 47 7.44 -0.37 27.92
C HIS A 47 6.80 0.99 28.25
N GLU A 48 7.50 1.81 29.03
CA GLU A 48 7.09 3.19 29.34
C GLU A 48 6.96 4.09 28.10
N TRP A 49 7.81 3.90 27.08
CA TRP A 49 7.69 4.63 25.82
C TRP A 49 6.48 4.13 25.03
N LEU A 50 6.29 2.80 25.00
CA LEU A 50 5.16 2.18 24.32
C LEU A 50 3.82 2.62 24.92
N ASP A 51 3.70 2.64 26.25
CA ASP A 51 2.52 3.14 26.97
C ASP A 51 2.29 4.64 26.70
N GLY A 52 3.37 5.44 26.63
CA GLY A 52 3.27 6.85 26.25
C GLY A 52 2.75 7.06 24.82
N ILE A 53 3.23 6.25 23.86
CA ILE A 53 2.80 6.32 22.45
C ILE A 53 1.34 5.88 22.32
N VAL A 54 0.96 4.75 22.92
CA VAL A 54 -0.42 4.27 22.87
C VAL A 54 -1.38 5.21 23.60
N GLY A 55 -0.95 5.82 24.70
CA GLY A 55 -1.73 6.84 25.41
C GLY A 55 -2.07 8.07 24.57
N ASN A 56 -1.26 8.40 23.56
CA ASN A 56 -1.58 9.46 22.59
C ASN A 56 -2.64 9.03 21.56
N VAL A 57 -2.72 7.73 21.26
CA VAL A 57 -3.73 7.17 20.34
C VAL A 57 -5.08 7.02 21.02
N ALA A 58 -5.06 6.47 22.24
CA ALA A 58 -6.24 6.18 23.03
C ALA A 58 -5.94 6.37 24.51
N GLU A 59 -6.69 7.26 25.14
CA GLU A 59 -6.51 7.61 26.55
C GLU A 59 -6.71 6.39 27.47
N GLY A 60 -5.78 6.21 28.43
CA GLY A 60 -5.85 5.14 29.43
C GLY A 60 -5.52 3.73 28.93
N VAL A 61 -5.19 3.56 27.65
CA VAL A 61 -4.82 2.25 27.09
C VAL A 61 -3.38 1.88 27.46
N LYS A 62 -3.17 0.62 27.81
CA LYS A 62 -1.85 0.03 28.10
C LYS A 62 -1.70 -1.31 27.40
N PHE A 63 -0.46 -1.75 27.21
CA PHE A 63 -0.19 -3.09 26.70
C PHE A 63 -0.44 -4.16 27.77
N ALA A 64 -1.23 -5.16 27.42
CA ALA A 64 -1.52 -6.31 28.26
C ALA A 64 -1.31 -7.62 27.48
N LYS A 65 -0.95 -8.69 28.21
CA LYS A 65 -1.01 -10.05 27.65
C LYS A 65 -2.47 -10.42 27.46
N ARG A 66 -2.79 -11.02 26.32
CA ARG A 66 -4.03 -11.77 26.17
C ARG A 66 -3.88 -13.10 26.93
N GLY A 67 -4.98 -13.65 27.42
CA GLY A 67 -4.97 -14.94 28.13
C GLY A 67 -4.67 -16.15 27.23
N ASP A 68 -4.32 -15.92 25.96
CA ASP A 68 -3.81 -16.94 25.06
C ASP A 68 -2.29 -17.09 25.24
N ASP A 69 -1.74 -18.27 24.95
CA ASP A 69 -0.28 -18.52 24.93
C ASP A 69 0.42 -17.81 23.75
N SER A 70 -0.13 -16.69 23.27
CA SER A 70 0.48 -15.96 22.17
C SER A 70 1.77 -15.27 22.62
N SER A 71 2.77 -15.23 21.73
CA SER A 71 3.98 -14.43 21.93
C SER A 71 3.69 -12.92 21.95
N LYS A 72 2.44 -12.52 21.71
CA LYS A 72 2.03 -11.14 21.47
C LYS A 72 1.42 -10.51 22.72
N ILE A 73 1.80 -9.27 22.97
CA ILE A 73 1.10 -8.37 23.89
C ILE A 73 0.36 -7.34 23.06
N TYR A 74 -0.82 -6.94 23.52
CA TYR A 74 -1.72 -6.08 22.77
C TYR A 74 -2.16 -4.89 23.63
N ALA A 75 -2.40 -3.77 22.97
CA ALA A 75 -3.05 -2.60 23.54
C ALA A 75 -4.45 -2.47 22.95
N TYR A 76 -5.47 -2.36 23.80
CA TYR A 76 -6.87 -2.33 23.39
C TYR A 76 -7.57 -1.01 23.74
N ASN A 77 -8.23 -0.40 22.76
CA ASN A 77 -9.20 0.67 23.00
C ASN A 77 -10.61 0.10 22.83
N GLY A 78 -11.24 -0.27 23.94
CA GLY A 78 -12.47 -1.07 23.89
C GLY A 78 -12.18 -2.44 23.25
N ASP A 79 -12.78 -2.69 22.09
CA ASP A 79 -12.61 -3.94 21.34
C ASP A 79 -11.60 -3.83 20.18
N GLU A 80 -11.04 -2.65 19.93
CA GLU A 80 -10.05 -2.35 18.89
C GLU A 80 -8.62 -2.58 19.37
N VAL A 81 -7.79 -3.23 18.55
CA VAL A 81 -6.35 -3.34 18.82
C VAL A 81 -5.68 -2.08 18.29
N VAL A 82 -5.20 -1.23 19.19
CA VAL A 82 -4.47 0.00 18.84
C VAL A 82 -2.95 -0.20 18.82
N GLY A 83 -2.47 -1.35 19.27
CA GLY A 83 -1.07 -1.72 19.10
C GLY A 83 -0.78 -3.15 19.53
N PHE A 84 0.36 -3.68 19.09
CA PHE A 84 0.88 -4.96 19.57
C PHE A 84 2.41 -4.96 19.62
N VAL A 85 2.96 -5.87 20.43
CA VAL A 85 4.38 -6.25 20.42
C VAL A 85 4.46 -7.77 20.34
N ASP A 86 5.20 -8.30 19.36
CA ASP A 86 5.52 -9.72 19.25
C ASP A 86 6.88 -10.01 19.89
N LYS A 87 6.86 -10.77 20.99
CA LYS A 87 8.06 -11.10 21.76
C LYS A 87 9.04 -12.01 21.03
N ASN A 88 8.61 -12.73 19.99
CA ASN A 88 9.49 -13.61 19.24
C ASN A 88 10.24 -12.87 18.14
N THR A 89 9.60 -11.87 17.52
CA THR A 89 10.16 -11.17 16.36
C THR A 89 10.68 -9.77 16.68
N GLY A 90 10.28 -9.20 17.83
CA GLY A 90 10.51 -7.80 18.19
C GLY A 90 9.60 -6.82 17.45
N GLU A 91 8.68 -7.33 16.61
CA GLU A 91 7.78 -6.47 15.85
C GLU A 91 6.81 -5.77 16.79
N THR A 92 6.80 -4.45 16.70
CA THR A 92 5.93 -3.56 17.45
C THR A 92 5.21 -2.64 16.48
N GLN A 93 3.90 -2.58 16.59
CA GLN A 93 3.07 -1.66 15.83
C GLN A 93 2.16 -0.89 16.78
N VAL A 94 2.00 0.40 16.53
CA VAL A 94 0.91 1.22 17.10
C VAL A 94 0.15 1.83 15.94
N TYR A 95 -1.12 1.48 15.87
CA TYR A 95 -2.05 1.94 14.86
C TYR A 95 -2.80 3.14 15.41
N THR A 96 -3.00 4.13 14.56
CA THR A 96 -3.81 5.29 14.90
C THR A 96 -4.93 5.45 13.91
N ASP A 97 -6.06 5.92 14.41
CA ASP A 97 -7.16 6.36 13.59
C ASP A 97 -6.82 7.73 13.03
N TYR A 98 -6.30 7.75 11.80
CA TYR A 98 -5.81 8.98 11.19
C TYR A 98 -6.89 10.06 11.10
N ASP A 99 -8.18 9.73 11.07
CA ASP A 99 -9.24 10.74 11.03
C ASP A 99 -9.40 11.51 12.36
N LYS A 100 -9.03 10.87 13.49
CA LYS A 100 -9.10 11.46 14.83
C LYS A 100 -7.90 12.31 15.20
N ILE A 101 -6.81 12.24 14.43
CA ILE A 101 -5.65 13.10 14.67
C ILE A 101 -6.05 14.54 14.32
N PRO A 102 -5.89 15.50 15.24
CA PRO A 102 -6.15 16.90 14.94
C PRO A 102 -5.07 17.47 14.03
N ALA A 103 -5.43 18.48 13.24
CA ALA A 103 -4.45 19.23 12.45
C ALA A 103 -3.41 19.90 13.36
N ALA A 104 -2.14 19.84 12.96
CA ALA A 104 -1.08 20.55 13.64
C ALA A 104 -1.20 22.06 13.39
N LYS A 105 -1.19 22.85 14.47
CA LYS A 105 -1.20 24.33 14.38
C LYS A 105 0.17 24.92 14.05
N ASN A 106 1.23 24.19 14.35
CA ASN A 106 2.62 24.55 14.12
C ASN A 106 3.28 23.47 13.26
N PRO A 107 4.41 23.78 12.57
CA PRO A 107 5.21 22.75 11.92
C PRO A 107 5.58 21.62 12.89
N ILE A 108 5.44 20.38 12.43
CA ILE A 108 5.78 19.19 13.21
C ILE A 108 7.30 19.02 13.22
N ASP A 109 7.90 19.05 14.40
CA ASP A 109 9.34 18.89 14.60
C ASP A 109 9.65 17.44 15.03
N ILE A 110 9.94 16.60 14.02
CA ILE A 110 10.28 15.20 14.26
C ILE A 110 11.59 15.03 15.02
N LYS A 111 12.54 15.97 14.91
CA LYS A 111 13.84 15.85 15.59
C LYS A 111 13.66 16.02 17.08
N ASN A 112 12.89 17.05 17.46
CA ASN A 112 12.55 17.25 18.86
C ASN A 112 11.71 16.07 19.42
N ALA A 113 10.72 15.60 18.67
CA ALA A 113 9.87 14.47 19.09
C ALA A 113 10.64 13.16 19.31
N LEU A 114 11.64 12.91 18.46
CA LEU A 114 12.37 11.64 18.42
C LEU A 114 13.77 11.72 19.05
N LYS A 115 14.10 12.85 19.69
CA LYS A 115 15.39 13.04 20.37
C LYS A 115 15.71 11.96 21.40
N ILE A 116 14.68 11.38 22.03
CA ILE A 116 14.83 10.26 22.99
C ILE A 116 15.50 9.03 22.35
N PHE A 117 15.37 8.85 21.04
CA PHE A 117 15.94 7.74 20.29
C PHE A 117 17.35 8.04 19.75
N GLU A 118 17.78 9.31 19.70
CA GLU A 118 19.11 9.69 19.17
C GLU A 118 20.26 9.36 20.15
N HIS A 119 19.96 9.24 21.45
CA HIS A 119 20.97 9.09 22.51
C HIS A 119 20.80 7.83 23.38
N GLY A 120 19.71 7.08 23.23
CA GLY A 120 19.41 5.93 24.07
C GLY A 120 19.92 4.61 23.49
N LYS A 121 20.68 3.84 24.28
CA LYS A 121 20.97 2.41 23.99
C LYS A 121 19.71 1.53 24.05
N ASP A 122 18.64 2.06 24.65
CA ASP A 122 17.43 1.29 24.97
C ASP A 122 16.53 1.09 23.75
N GLY A 123 16.45 2.07 22.85
CA GLY A 123 15.71 1.96 21.59
C GLY A 123 16.55 1.39 20.44
N PHE A 124 17.87 1.55 20.49
CA PHE A 124 18.79 0.99 19.50
C PHE A 124 19.99 0.36 20.23
N PRO A 125 20.03 -0.98 20.39
CA PRO A 125 21.15 -1.65 21.04
C PRO A 125 22.45 -1.42 20.28
N ALA A 126 23.58 -1.71 20.93
CA ALA A 126 24.90 -1.58 20.32
C ALA A 126 25.00 -2.37 19.00
N ASP A 127 25.26 -1.63 17.92
CA ASP A 127 25.21 -2.08 16.53
C ASP A 127 26.52 -1.68 15.85
N ASP A 128 27.08 -2.54 14.99
CA ASP A 128 28.29 -2.22 14.22
C ASP A 128 27.98 -1.40 12.94
N THR A 129 26.69 -1.23 12.64
CA THR A 129 26.20 -0.30 11.62
C THR A 129 25.91 1.07 12.23
N HIS A 130 25.42 1.98 11.41
CA HIS A 130 25.07 3.31 11.84
C HIS A 130 23.59 3.58 11.60
N VAL A 131 23.07 4.55 12.34
CA VAL A 131 21.66 4.94 12.29
C VAL A 131 21.58 6.45 12.18
N GLU A 132 20.65 6.95 11.38
CA GLU A 132 20.34 8.37 11.33
C GLU A 132 18.82 8.60 11.26
N LEU A 133 18.35 9.67 11.88
CA LEU A 133 16.97 10.10 11.77
C LEU A 133 16.75 10.80 10.42
N VAL A 134 15.79 10.30 9.66
CA VAL A 134 15.36 10.85 8.37
C VAL A 134 13.90 11.27 8.44
N GLN A 135 13.61 12.44 7.90
CA GLN A 135 12.25 12.91 7.75
C GLN A 135 11.57 12.18 6.59
N GLY A 136 10.43 11.57 6.88
CA GLY A 136 9.57 10.91 5.89
C GLY A 136 8.46 11.82 5.37
N ALA A 137 7.42 11.18 4.84
CA ALA A 137 6.24 11.84 4.30
C ALA A 137 5.42 12.53 5.39
N SER A 138 4.63 13.52 4.99
CA SER A 138 3.60 14.10 5.85
C SER A 138 2.20 13.69 5.39
N LEU A 139 1.33 13.33 6.33
CA LEU A 139 -0.08 13.10 6.07
C LEU A 139 -0.77 14.46 6.09
N VAL A 140 -1.25 14.86 4.92
CA VAL A 140 -1.98 16.10 4.71
C VAL A 140 -3.45 15.76 4.45
N GLY A 141 -4.34 16.69 4.73
CA GLY A 141 -5.74 16.55 4.36
C GLY A 141 -6.42 17.87 4.11
N SER A 142 -7.55 17.78 3.42
CA SER A 142 -8.41 18.90 3.07
C SER A 142 -9.86 18.44 3.14
N THR A 143 -10.74 19.38 3.47
CA THR A 143 -12.18 19.16 3.58
C THR A 143 -12.91 20.09 2.61
N MET A 144 -13.88 19.54 1.89
CA MET A 144 -14.71 20.28 0.95
C MET A 144 -16.19 20.08 1.28
N ASN A 145 -16.89 21.16 1.60
CA ASN A 145 -18.33 21.17 1.78
C ASN A 145 -19.05 21.24 0.42
N ASN A 146 -20.19 20.57 0.32
CA ASN A 146 -21.08 20.62 -0.83
C ASN A 146 -21.84 21.96 -0.78
N ILE A 147 -21.61 22.83 -1.75
CA ILE A 147 -22.46 23.99 -1.96
C ILE A 147 -23.30 23.67 -3.18
N THR A 148 -24.62 23.64 -2.95
CA THR A 148 -25.65 23.39 -3.95
C THR A 148 -25.49 24.27 -5.20
N ASP A 149 -26.02 23.78 -6.33
CA ASP A 149 -26.00 24.36 -7.68
C ASP A 149 -26.67 25.76 -7.82
N ASP A 150 -26.79 26.53 -6.75
CA ASP A 150 -27.22 27.93 -6.82
C ASP A 150 -26.01 28.80 -7.21
N GLU A 151 -25.82 28.99 -8.52
CA GLU A 151 -24.77 29.81 -9.12
C GLU A 151 -24.72 31.25 -8.54
N SER A 152 -25.81 31.72 -7.90
CA SER A 152 -25.88 33.03 -7.25
C SER A 152 -25.12 33.12 -5.91
N LEU A 153 -24.74 31.98 -5.31
CA LEU A 153 -23.92 31.89 -4.08
C LEU A 153 -22.51 31.33 -4.34
N SER A 154 -22.04 31.43 -5.59
CA SER A 154 -20.69 31.06 -6.07
C SER A 154 -19.49 31.66 -5.32
N ARG A 155 -19.72 32.42 -4.23
CA ARG A 155 -18.70 33.07 -3.40
C ARG A 155 -18.42 32.40 -2.04
N ARG A 156 -19.11 31.32 -1.66
CA ARG A 156 -18.78 30.58 -0.41
C ARG A 156 -18.39 29.12 -0.66
N TRP A 157 -17.53 28.88 -1.65
CA TRP A 157 -16.63 27.72 -1.62
C TRP A 157 -15.66 27.94 -0.48
N ASN A 158 -16.10 27.63 0.74
CA ASN A 158 -15.25 27.68 1.89
C ASN A 158 -14.31 26.47 1.79
N TYR A 159 -13.15 26.70 1.15
CA TYR A 159 -11.91 25.97 1.44
C TYR A 159 -11.53 26.35 2.88
N GLU A 160 -12.37 25.95 3.83
CA GLU A 160 -12.38 26.42 5.21
C GLU A 160 -11.12 25.95 5.96
N GLU A 161 -10.48 24.88 5.45
CA GLU A 161 -9.17 24.43 5.88
C GLU A 161 -8.25 24.27 4.66
N PRO A 162 -7.26 25.18 4.47
CA PRO A 162 -6.14 24.88 3.60
C PRO A 162 -5.45 23.58 4.04
N ASP A 163 -4.78 22.92 3.10
CA ASP A 163 -4.02 21.69 3.30
C ASP A 163 -3.37 21.65 4.69
N ALA A 164 -3.96 20.84 5.57
CA ALA A 164 -3.59 20.76 6.96
C ALA A 164 -2.70 19.55 7.17
N THR A 165 -1.56 19.74 7.83
CA THR A 165 -0.69 18.62 8.22
C THR A 165 -1.23 17.98 9.49
N PHE A 166 -1.50 16.68 9.44
CA PHE A 166 -1.99 15.90 10.58
C PHE A 166 -0.87 15.11 11.24
N LEU A 167 0.08 14.64 10.43
CA LEU A 167 1.16 13.78 10.85
C LEU A 167 2.39 14.07 9.97
N THR A 168 3.58 14.08 10.53
CA THR A 168 4.85 13.97 9.80
C THR A 168 5.57 12.76 10.33
N THR A 169 6.04 11.93 9.41
CA THR A 169 6.73 10.71 9.78
C THR A 169 8.23 10.96 9.93
N GLY A 170 8.84 10.34 10.92
CA GLY A 170 10.29 10.28 11.10
C GLY A 170 10.72 8.82 11.20
N TYR A 171 11.79 8.44 10.52
CA TYR A 171 12.29 7.07 10.56
C TYR A 171 13.79 7.02 10.73
N PHE A 172 14.27 5.97 11.38
CA PHE A 172 15.68 5.73 11.59
C PHE A 172 16.20 4.85 10.46
N GLN A 173 16.99 5.47 9.58
CA GLN A 173 17.63 4.78 8.47
C GLN A 173 18.94 4.15 8.95
N ARG A 174 19.03 2.82 8.85
CA ARG A 174 20.29 2.10 9.03
C ARG A 174 21.18 2.28 7.80
N TRP A 175 22.48 2.45 8.02
CA TRP A 175 23.47 2.53 6.95
C TRP A 175 24.80 1.91 7.38
N VAL A 176 25.56 1.45 6.39
CA VAL A 176 26.88 0.82 6.56
C VAL A 176 27.95 1.74 5.99
N LYS A 177 29.05 1.90 6.71
CA LYS A 177 30.25 2.58 6.20
C LYS A 177 31.25 1.52 5.74
N CYS A 178 31.51 1.45 4.44
CA CYS A 178 32.57 0.61 3.91
C CYS A 178 33.61 1.50 3.21
N LYS A 179 34.83 1.53 3.76
CA LYS A 179 35.99 2.27 3.20
C LYS A 179 35.68 3.72 2.80
N GLY A 180 34.97 4.43 3.66
CA GLY A 180 34.62 5.85 3.45
C GLY A 180 33.36 6.08 2.62
N LYS A 181 32.79 5.07 1.96
CA LYS A 181 31.48 5.15 1.29
C LYS A 181 30.36 4.76 2.25
N LYS A 182 29.24 5.48 2.17
CA LYS A 182 28.02 5.26 2.94
C LYS A 182 27.01 4.52 2.06
N PHE A 183 26.52 3.38 2.52
CA PHE A 183 25.50 2.58 1.84
C PHE A 183 24.26 2.46 2.72
N PRO A 184 23.05 2.74 2.20
CA PRO A 184 21.83 2.54 2.97
C PRO A 184 21.57 1.05 3.17
N VAL A 185 20.96 0.69 4.29
CA VAL A 185 20.31 -0.61 4.44
C VAL A 185 18.91 -0.53 3.84
N CYS A 186 18.53 -1.55 3.09
CA CYS A 186 17.28 -1.68 2.36
C CYS A 186 16.58 -3.00 2.73
N GLY A 187 15.32 -3.18 2.32
CA GLY A 187 14.56 -4.39 2.62
C GLY A 187 13.69 -4.27 3.89
N PRO A 188 12.90 -5.30 4.21
CA PRO A 188 11.84 -5.23 5.22
C PRO A 188 12.33 -5.47 6.67
N GLY A 189 13.59 -5.83 6.88
CA GLY A 189 14.08 -6.29 8.18
C GLY A 189 14.17 -5.21 9.25
N SER A 190 15.05 -4.23 9.04
CA SER A 190 15.25 -3.08 9.94
C SER A 190 14.17 -2.04 9.74
N ARG A 191 13.31 -1.87 10.74
CA ARG A 191 12.21 -0.91 10.74
C ARG A 191 12.19 -0.15 12.06
N ALA A 192 12.19 1.18 11.99
CA ALA A 192 11.96 2.04 13.15
C ALA A 192 11.43 3.38 12.65
N SER A 193 10.12 3.54 12.67
CA SER A 193 9.47 4.74 12.17
C SER A 193 8.26 5.12 13.00
N PHE A 194 8.05 6.43 13.06
CA PHE A 194 7.21 7.11 14.01
C PHE A 194 6.39 8.16 13.27
N GLY A 195 5.07 8.10 13.44
CA GLY A 195 4.19 9.19 13.04
C GLY A 195 4.10 10.22 14.15
N VAL A 196 4.66 11.40 13.93
CA VAL A 196 4.60 12.52 14.87
C VAL A 196 3.46 13.45 14.45
N GLY A 197 2.59 13.82 15.37
CA GLY A 197 1.43 14.67 15.13
C GLY A 197 1.49 15.99 15.88
N VAL A 198 0.33 16.47 16.29
CA VAL A 198 0.17 17.70 17.09
C VAL A 198 1.04 17.66 18.36
N ASP A 199 1.55 18.83 18.74
CA ASP A 199 2.40 19.02 19.92
C ASP A 199 3.67 18.15 19.93
N ASN A 200 4.15 17.72 18.76
CA ASN A 200 5.31 16.84 18.59
C ASN A 200 5.16 15.49 19.32
N ARG A 201 3.92 15.00 19.48
CA ARG A 201 3.64 13.69 20.09
C ARG A 201 3.62 12.58 19.05
N ILE A 202 4.04 11.39 19.44
CA ILE A 202 4.04 10.20 18.58
C ILE A 202 2.66 9.55 18.65
N PHE A 203 2.02 9.38 17.48
CA PHE A 203 0.70 8.77 17.31
C PHE A 203 0.75 7.44 16.57
N SER A 204 1.79 7.14 15.79
CA SER A 204 1.94 5.82 15.18
C SER A 204 3.37 5.33 15.27
N LEU A 205 3.54 4.02 15.28
CA LEU A 205 4.83 3.35 15.44
C LEU A 205 4.87 2.10 14.58
N SER A 206 5.99 1.89 13.90
CA SER A 206 6.40 0.61 13.32
C SER A 206 7.85 0.36 13.68
N TYR A 207 8.09 -0.67 14.47
CA TYR A 207 9.42 -0.99 15.00
C TYR A 207 9.69 -2.48 14.89
N ARG A 208 10.83 -2.84 14.32
CA ARG A 208 11.44 -4.16 14.29
C ARG A 208 12.93 -3.96 14.08
N TRP A 209 13.72 -4.26 15.09
CA TRP A 209 15.15 -3.99 15.03
C TRP A 209 15.93 -5.14 15.65
N LYS A 210 16.93 -5.65 14.91
CA LYS A 210 17.91 -6.62 15.40
C LYS A 210 19.29 -5.97 15.28
N PRO A 211 20.10 -5.90 16.36
CA PRO A 211 21.44 -5.34 16.28
C PRO A 211 22.25 -6.11 15.25
N ALA A 212 22.98 -5.40 14.40
CA ALA A 212 23.88 -6.01 13.44
C ALA A 212 25.33 -6.05 13.99
N LYS A 213 26.02 -7.14 13.70
CA LYS A 213 27.44 -7.33 14.02
C LYS A 213 28.22 -7.68 12.76
N ASN A 214 29.40 -7.07 12.60
CA ASN A 214 30.26 -7.41 11.47
C ASN A 214 30.67 -8.88 11.61
N SER A 215 30.35 -9.67 10.59
CA SER A 215 30.55 -11.12 10.64
C SER A 215 31.99 -11.55 10.33
N GLY A 216 32.85 -10.61 9.93
CA GLY A 216 34.16 -10.87 9.35
C GLY A 216 34.11 -11.46 7.94
N ARG A 217 32.93 -11.83 7.43
CA ARG A 217 32.73 -12.29 6.05
C ARG A 217 32.69 -11.11 5.10
N LYS A 218 33.18 -11.34 3.88
CA LYS A 218 33.13 -10.37 2.79
C LYS A 218 32.60 -11.05 1.53
N VAL A 219 31.75 -10.35 0.81
CA VAL A 219 31.27 -10.74 -0.51
C VAL A 219 32.22 -10.14 -1.53
N LYS A 220 32.84 -11.00 -2.33
CA LYS A 220 33.62 -10.57 -3.49
C LYS A 220 32.64 -10.21 -4.62
N PRO A 221 32.75 -9.02 -5.21
CA PRO A 221 31.90 -8.64 -6.32
C PRO A 221 32.16 -9.50 -7.55
N SER A 222 31.08 -9.94 -8.20
CA SER A 222 31.15 -10.58 -9.51
C SER A 222 31.51 -9.54 -10.58
N PRO A 223 32.13 -9.94 -11.71
CA PRO A 223 32.40 -9.04 -12.82
C PRO A 223 31.11 -8.33 -13.29
N LEU A 224 31.22 -7.06 -13.70
CA LEU A 224 30.07 -6.27 -14.18
C LEU A 224 29.30 -6.98 -15.31
N SER A 225 30.01 -7.65 -16.22
CA SER A 225 29.41 -8.43 -17.31
C SER A 225 28.57 -9.62 -16.80
N THR A 226 28.98 -10.25 -15.69
CA THR A 226 28.21 -11.31 -15.03
C THR A 226 26.93 -10.74 -14.43
N ILE A 227 27.01 -9.61 -13.72
CA ILE A 227 25.85 -8.94 -13.13
C ILE A 227 24.87 -8.50 -14.21
N GLU A 228 25.36 -7.91 -15.30
CA GLU A 228 24.55 -7.53 -16.45
C GLU A 228 23.79 -8.73 -17.02
N GLN A 229 24.48 -9.85 -17.26
CA GLN A 229 23.85 -11.08 -17.76
C GLN A 229 22.80 -11.64 -16.80
N VAL A 230 23.05 -11.59 -15.49
CA VAL A 230 22.09 -12.04 -14.47
C VAL A 230 20.84 -11.16 -14.48
N ILE A 231 20.99 -9.84 -14.53
CA ILE A 231 19.85 -8.91 -14.58
C ILE A 231 19.04 -9.14 -15.86
N ARG A 232 19.71 -9.23 -17.03
CA ARG A 232 19.05 -9.49 -18.32
C ARG A 232 18.31 -10.82 -18.29
N ARG A 233 18.98 -11.92 -17.96
CA ARG A 233 18.38 -13.26 -17.90
C ARG A 233 17.18 -13.33 -16.97
N TRP A 234 17.22 -12.64 -15.83
CA TRP A 234 16.12 -12.66 -14.88
C TRP A 234 14.90 -11.86 -15.36
N LEU A 235 15.12 -10.84 -16.18
CA LEU A 235 14.07 -9.97 -16.72
C LEU A 235 13.63 -10.36 -18.14
N GLU A 236 14.38 -11.22 -18.83
CA GLU A 236 14.00 -11.82 -20.10
C GLU A 236 12.67 -12.57 -20.00
N GLY A 237 11.85 -12.45 -21.05
CA GLY A 237 10.53 -13.08 -21.11
C GLY A 237 9.44 -12.42 -20.25
N LYS A 238 9.72 -11.26 -19.64
CA LYS A 238 8.74 -10.48 -18.84
C LYS A 238 8.25 -9.23 -19.56
N GLY A 239 8.23 -9.26 -20.89
CA GLY A 239 7.98 -8.11 -21.75
C GLY A 239 9.22 -7.23 -21.97
N ARG A 240 9.03 -6.08 -22.61
CA ARG A 240 10.09 -5.10 -22.82
C ARG A 240 10.33 -4.34 -21.52
N ILE A 241 11.52 -4.43 -20.94
CA ILE A 241 11.85 -3.77 -19.68
C ILE A 241 13.04 -2.84 -19.87
N LYS A 242 12.90 -1.56 -19.52
CA LYS A 242 14.02 -0.61 -19.47
C LYS A 242 14.48 -0.42 -18.04
N ILE A 243 15.77 -0.60 -17.78
CA ILE A 243 16.33 -0.34 -16.45
C ILE A 243 16.58 1.16 -16.31
N LYS A 244 15.90 1.78 -15.32
CA LYS A 244 16.04 3.21 -15.01
C LYS A 244 17.20 3.50 -14.08
N HIS A 245 17.39 2.62 -13.09
CA HIS A 245 18.32 2.87 -12.01
C HIS A 245 18.86 1.59 -11.39
N ILE A 246 20.14 1.62 -11.03
CA ILE A 246 20.80 0.60 -10.24
C ILE A 246 21.63 1.30 -9.17
N ASP A 247 21.38 0.99 -7.90
CA ASP A 247 22.24 1.40 -6.80
C ASP A 247 22.68 0.20 -5.96
N ILE A 248 23.62 0.45 -5.04
CA ILE A 248 24.08 -0.53 -4.07
C ILE A 248 23.44 -0.20 -2.73
N CYS A 249 22.79 -1.20 -2.13
CA CYS A 249 22.31 -1.13 -0.77
C CYS A 249 22.65 -2.41 -0.02
N TYR A 250 22.52 -2.38 1.30
CA TYR A 250 22.68 -3.52 2.18
C TYR A 250 21.31 -4.11 2.48
N TYR A 251 20.96 -5.24 1.86
CA TYR A 251 19.65 -5.87 2.04
C TYR A 251 19.55 -6.57 3.39
N ASP A 252 18.53 -6.20 4.15
CA ASP A 252 18.12 -6.80 5.41
C ASP A 252 16.72 -7.42 5.21
N SER A 253 16.68 -8.75 5.15
CA SER A 253 15.44 -9.54 5.09
C SER A 253 14.70 -9.59 6.43
N GLY A 254 15.37 -9.23 7.53
CA GLY A 254 14.93 -9.42 8.89
C GLY A 254 15.13 -10.83 9.44
N ALA A 255 15.74 -11.72 8.64
CA ALA A 255 16.08 -13.07 9.04
C ALA A 255 17.38 -13.09 9.85
N GLN A 256 18.52 -13.39 9.22
CA GLN A 256 19.80 -13.63 9.90
C GLN A 256 20.92 -12.69 9.45
N TRP A 257 20.83 -12.10 8.25
CA TRP A 257 21.94 -11.35 7.69
C TRP A 257 21.53 -10.00 7.09
N ILE A 258 22.50 -9.09 7.05
CA ILE A 258 22.51 -7.92 6.18
C ILE A 258 23.67 -8.09 5.20
N GLN A 259 23.37 -8.04 3.91
CA GLN A 259 24.35 -8.31 2.86
C GLN A 259 24.25 -7.30 1.71
N PRO A 260 25.35 -7.02 1.00
CA PRO A 260 25.36 -6.03 -0.06
C PRO A 260 24.70 -6.59 -1.34
N VAL A 261 23.82 -5.79 -1.95
CA VAL A 261 23.05 -6.13 -3.16
C VAL A 261 23.02 -4.97 -4.13
N TYR A 262 22.77 -5.27 -5.40
CA TYR A 262 22.24 -4.29 -6.35
C TYR A 262 20.74 -4.19 -6.19
N ARG A 263 20.22 -2.97 -6.04
CA ARG A 263 18.79 -2.70 -6.13
C ARG A 263 18.52 -2.08 -7.50
N VAL A 264 17.66 -2.75 -8.26
CA VAL A 264 17.39 -2.48 -9.68
C VAL A 264 15.95 -2.03 -9.82
N LEU A 265 15.77 -0.81 -10.35
CA LEU A 265 14.48 -0.26 -10.72
C LEU A 265 14.33 -0.31 -12.24
N GLY A 266 13.37 -1.11 -12.70
CA GLY A 266 13.01 -1.27 -14.10
C GLY A 266 11.64 -0.70 -14.43
N GLU A 267 11.43 -0.48 -15.72
CA GLU A 267 10.25 0.10 -16.33
C GLU A 267 9.75 -0.87 -17.42
N GLY A 268 8.61 -1.52 -17.19
CA GLY A 268 7.99 -2.44 -18.12
C GLY A 268 7.09 -1.72 -19.14
N PHE A 269 7.20 -2.15 -20.38
CA PHE A 269 6.40 -1.71 -21.53
C PHE A 269 5.65 -2.91 -22.13
N PRO A 270 4.40 -2.72 -22.59
CA PRO A 270 3.69 -3.74 -23.37
C PRO A 270 4.44 -4.12 -24.65
N GLU A 271 4.31 -5.36 -25.10
CA GLU A 271 5.03 -5.89 -26.27
C GLU A 271 4.55 -5.28 -27.61
N ASP A 272 3.32 -4.76 -27.69
CA ASP A 272 2.63 -4.48 -28.97
C ASP A 272 2.51 -3.00 -29.41
N ASN A 273 3.02 -2.01 -28.66
CA ASN A 273 2.85 -0.60 -29.07
C ASN A 273 4.15 0.02 -29.59
N HIS A 274 4.33 -0.05 -30.92
CA HIS A 274 5.40 0.61 -31.66
C HIS A 274 5.29 2.14 -31.69
N ASP A 275 4.13 2.73 -31.36
CA ASP A 275 3.96 4.17 -31.32
C ASP A 275 2.95 4.56 -30.22
N ASN A 276 3.38 5.44 -29.31
CA ASN A 276 2.54 6.25 -28.42
C ASN A 276 1.46 5.55 -27.59
N GLY A 277 1.82 5.21 -26.34
CA GLY A 277 0.88 5.32 -25.21
C GLY A 277 0.73 4.07 -24.36
N THR A 278 1.50 4.01 -23.27
CA THR A 278 1.13 3.39 -21.99
C THR A 278 1.99 4.03 -20.91
N ASP A 279 1.39 4.38 -19.76
CA ASP A 279 2.21 4.69 -18.59
C ASP A 279 3.00 3.43 -18.24
N SER A 280 4.28 3.64 -18.02
CA SER A 280 5.17 2.58 -17.64
C SER A 280 4.80 1.97 -16.31
N SER A 281 5.00 0.67 -16.22
CA SER A 281 4.88 -0.08 -14.98
C SER A 281 6.26 -0.26 -14.36
N GLU A 282 6.40 -0.06 -13.06
CA GLU A 282 7.72 -0.13 -12.44
C GLU A 282 7.93 -1.40 -11.64
N VAL A 283 9.18 -1.89 -11.67
CA VAL A 283 9.59 -3.16 -11.07
C VAL A 283 10.84 -2.92 -10.24
N LEU A 284 10.74 -3.16 -8.93
CA LEU A 284 11.89 -3.12 -8.02
C LEU A 284 12.38 -4.53 -7.70
N ARG A 285 13.67 -4.79 -7.88
CA ARG A 285 14.29 -6.10 -7.62
C ARG A 285 15.66 -5.94 -6.96
N PHE A 286 16.08 -7.00 -6.26
CA PHE A 286 17.38 -7.08 -5.62
C PHE A 286 18.18 -8.21 -6.27
N PHE A 287 19.47 -7.98 -6.47
CA PHE A 287 20.40 -8.95 -7.04
C PHE A 287 21.67 -9.01 -6.19
N PRO A 288 22.22 -10.20 -5.93
CA PRO A 288 23.44 -10.29 -5.12
C PRO A 288 24.62 -9.67 -5.86
N ILE A 289 25.56 -9.06 -5.10
CA ILE A 289 26.78 -8.48 -5.67
C ILE A 289 27.81 -9.55 -6.04
N GLY A 290 27.81 -10.69 -5.37
CA GLY A 290 28.73 -11.81 -5.58
C GLY A 290 28.02 -13.14 -5.76
N ASP A 291 28.77 -14.16 -6.17
CA ASP A 291 28.24 -15.49 -6.49
C ASP A 291 27.84 -16.33 -5.26
N GLU A 292 28.29 -15.93 -4.06
CA GLU A 292 28.03 -16.63 -2.79
C GLU A 292 27.28 -15.72 -1.80
N PRO A 293 26.00 -15.40 -2.04
CA PRO A 293 25.22 -14.61 -1.09
C PRO A 293 24.93 -15.42 0.18
N VAL A 294 24.91 -14.75 1.34
CA VAL A 294 24.65 -15.42 2.64
C VAL A 294 23.18 -15.74 2.85
N GLU A 295 22.28 -15.04 2.16
CA GLU A 295 20.86 -15.37 2.03
C GLU A 295 20.46 -15.25 0.56
N ASN A 296 19.50 -16.06 0.12
CA ASN A 296 18.98 -15.93 -1.23
C ASN A 296 18.21 -14.61 -1.37
N VAL A 297 18.72 -13.71 -2.21
CA VAL A 297 18.08 -12.44 -2.57
C VAL A 297 17.64 -12.42 -4.01
N PHE A 298 17.87 -13.50 -4.76
CA PHE A 298 17.29 -13.61 -6.08
C PHE A 298 15.79 -13.49 -5.92
N PRO A 299 15.15 -12.61 -6.70
CA PRO A 299 13.73 -12.46 -6.56
C PRO A 299 13.12 -13.80 -6.94
N GLU A 300 12.44 -14.43 -5.99
CA GLU A 300 11.69 -15.64 -6.24
C GLU A 300 10.81 -15.34 -7.46
N GLY A 301 10.90 -16.17 -8.50
CA GLY A 301 9.95 -16.08 -9.60
C GLY A 301 8.58 -16.10 -8.95
N ALA A 302 7.84 -14.99 -9.09
CA ALA A 302 6.62 -14.68 -8.34
C ALA A 302 5.94 -15.99 -7.97
N ALA A 303 5.99 -16.35 -6.67
CA ALA A 303 5.65 -17.68 -6.17
C ALA A 303 4.49 -18.18 -7.00
N ALA A 304 4.77 -19.12 -7.92
CA ALA A 304 3.81 -19.55 -8.92
C ALA A 304 2.54 -19.80 -8.14
N ALA A 305 1.47 -19.06 -8.44
CA ALA A 305 0.22 -19.08 -7.68
C ALA A 305 -0.03 -20.54 -7.33
N SER A 306 0.14 -20.89 -6.05
CA SER A 306 0.39 -22.28 -5.64
C SER A 306 -0.59 -23.17 -6.38
N GLU A 307 -0.13 -24.21 -7.10
CA GLU A 307 -0.99 -25.10 -7.87
C GLU A 307 -2.27 -25.39 -7.05
N GLY A 308 -3.40 -24.82 -7.47
CA GLY A 308 -4.66 -24.88 -6.72
C GLY A 308 -5.28 -23.53 -6.28
N GLN A 309 -4.64 -22.37 -6.46
CA GLN A 309 -5.36 -21.10 -6.25
C GLN A 309 -6.39 -20.87 -7.37
N PRO A 310 -7.63 -20.44 -7.03
CA PRO A 310 -8.64 -20.19 -8.04
C PRO A 310 -8.19 -19.06 -8.96
N TRP A 311 -8.43 -19.20 -10.26
CA TRP A 311 -8.28 -18.12 -11.24
C TRP A 311 -9.54 -17.23 -11.23
N PRO A 312 -9.44 -15.95 -11.63
CA PRO A 312 -10.63 -15.15 -11.85
C PRO A 312 -11.54 -15.86 -12.87
N ALA A 313 -12.80 -16.03 -12.51
CA ALA A 313 -13.77 -16.81 -13.27
C ALA A 313 -15.11 -16.09 -13.29
N GLU A 314 -15.90 -16.30 -14.36
CA GLU A 314 -17.24 -15.72 -14.43
C GLU A 314 -18.07 -16.13 -13.18
N PRO A 315 -18.83 -15.20 -12.58
CA PRO A 315 -19.68 -15.54 -11.44
C PRO A 315 -20.64 -16.67 -11.84
N LYS A 316 -20.55 -17.81 -11.15
CA LYS A 316 -21.55 -18.88 -11.29
C LYS A 316 -22.85 -18.39 -10.65
N GLU A 317 -23.77 -17.93 -11.49
CA GLU A 317 -25.10 -17.41 -11.14
C GLU A 317 -25.08 -16.31 -10.07
N ASN A 318 -25.28 -15.07 -10.52
CA ASN A 318 -25.55 -13.90 -9.67
C ASN A 318 -26.91 -14.01 -8.96
N GLN A 319 -27.11 -15.03 -8.13
CA GLN A 319 -28.19 -14.99 -7.16
C GLN A 319 -27.78 -13.96 -6.11
N PRO A 320 -28.54 -12.87 -5.93
CA PRO A 320 -28.32 -11.96 -4.82
C PRO A 320 -28.45 -12.81 -3.56
N THR A 321 -27.33 -13.15 -2.92
CA THR A 321 -27.39 -13.77 -1.61
C THR A 321 -28.10 -12.74 -0.74
N GLU A 322 -29.34 -13.06 -0.37
CA GLU A 322 -30.04 -12.39 0.71
C GLU A 322 -29.22 -12.68 1.96
N VAL A 323 -28.16 -11.91 2.18
CA VAL A 323 -27.55 -11.81 3.49
C VAL A 323 -28.66 -11.25 4.37
N ALA A 324 -29.17 -12.11 5.26
CA ALA A 324 -30.19 -11.78 6.23
C ALA A 324 -29.91 -10.37 6.77
N ARG A 325 -30.90 -9.48 6.63
CA ARG A 325 -30.84 -8.14 7.23
C ARG A 325 -30.37 -8.30 8.66
N SER A 326 -29.17 -7.80 8.96
CA SER A 326 -28.75 -7.56 10.34
C SER A 326 -29.91 -6.82 11.00
N LEU A 327 -30.55 -7.49 11.95
CA LEU A 327 -31.76 -7.06 12.62
C LEU A 327 -31.61 -5.59 13.02
N LYS A 328 -32.66 -4.79 12.75
CA LYS A 328 -32.77 -3.40 13.19
C LYS A 328 -32.32 -3.29 14.65
N ARG A 329 -31.13 -2.75 14.90
CA ARG A 329 -30.75 -2.36 16.26
C ARG A 329 -31.58 -1.14 16.62
N ASN A 330 -32.42 -1.27 17.64
CA ASN A 330 -32.93 -0.09 18.32
C ASN A 330 -31.73 0.74 18.80
N TYR A 331 -31.77 2.04 18.56
CA TYR A 331 -30.70 3.01 18.91
C TYR A 331 -30.29 2.93 20.39
N PHE A 332 -31.16 2.40 21.26
CA PHE A 332 -30.91 2.21 22.69
C PHE A 332 -30.16 0.92 23.08
N GLU A 333 -30.11 -0.11 22.22
CA GLU A 333 -29.37 -1.36 22.51
C GLU A 333 -27.88 -1.30 22.10
N ALA A 334 -27.53 -0.38 21.18
CA ALA A 334 -26.15 -0.18 20.73
C ALA A 334 -25.21 0.34 21.84
N ARG A 335 -25.76 0.85 22.95
CA ARG A 335 -24.98 1.38 24.08
C ARG A 335 -24.59 0.33 25.13
N ASN A 336 -25.17 -0.87 25.09
CA ASN A 336 -25.04 -1.87 26.17
C ASN A 336 -24.32 -3.19 25.80
N SER A 337 -23.83 -3.41 24.58
CA SER A 337 -23.13 -4.66 24.25
C SER A 337 -21.60 -4.57 24.38
N LEU A 338 -21.12 -4.58 25.64
CA LEU A 338 -19.78 -5.08 25.99
C LEU A 338 -19.67 -6.62 25.88
N TYR A 339 -20.78 -7.29 25.55
CA TYR A 339 -20.81 -8.70 25.21
C TYR A 339 -20.43 -8.89 23.73
N GLU A 340 -19.51 -9.83 23.49
CA GLU A 340 -19.14 -10.35 22.17
C GLU A 340 -20.39 -10.46 21.28
N ARG A 341 -20.34 -9.89 20.07
CA ARG A 341 -21.39 -10.14 19.10
C ARG A 341 -21.39 -11.64 18.84
N PHE A 342 -22.40 -12.35 19.35
CA PHE A 342 -22.59 -13.79 19.12
C PHE A 342 -22.65 -14.14 17.63
N VAL A 343 -22.93 -13.17 16.76
CA VAL A 343 -22.91 -13.31 15.30
C VAL A 343 -21.92 -12.31 14.70
N LYS A 344 -20.90 -12.83 14.00
CA LYS A 344 -19.95 -12.00 13.22
C LYS A 344 -20.71 -11.22 12.14
N PRO A 345 -20.45 -9.91 11.95
CA PRO A 345 -20.99 -9.19 10.81
C PRO A 345 -20.52 -9.84 9.50
N THR A 346 -21.39 -9.94 8.50
CA THR A 346 -21.05 -10.46 7.18
C THR A 346 -20.69 -9.32 6.23
N VAL A 347 -19.57 -9.45 5.52
CA VAL A 347 -19.10 -8.49 4.51
C VAL A 347 -18.81 -9.25 3.22
N THR A 348 -19.51 -8.91 2.13
CA THR A 348 -19.24 -9.48 0.81
C THR A 348 -18.05 -8.76 0.16
N VAL A 349 -17.16 -9.55 -0.46
CA VAL A 349 -15.91 -9.07 -1.05
C VAL A 349 -15.90 -9.37 -2.55
N GLY A 350 -15.57 -8.36 -3.35
CA GLY A 350 -15.30 -8.47 -4.78
C GLY A 350 -13.85 -8.14 -5.09
N ARG A 351 -13.22 -8.94 -5.96
CA ARG A 351 -11.85 -8.73 -6.43
C ARG A 351 -11.84 -8.69 -7.96
N TYR A 352 -11.32 -7.61 -8.52
CA TYR A 352 -11.39 -7.29 -9.94
C TYR A 352 -9.99 -7.04 -10.48
N VAL A 353 -9.53 -7.92 -11.37
CA VAL A 353 -8.11 -7.98 -11.79
C VAL A 353 -7.94 -7.57 -13.25
N THR A 354 -6.85 -6.86 -13.53
CA THR A 354 -6.41 -6.50 -14.89
C THR A 354 -6.14 -7.74 -15.73
N GLN A 355 -6.62 -7.73 -16.98
CA GLN A 355 -6.47 -8.81 -17.94
C GLN A 355 -5.42 -8.49 -19.01
N ASN A 356 -4.72 -9.53 -19.49
CA ASN A 356 -3.76 -9.47 -20.61
C ASN A 356 -2.63 -8.47 -20.34
N ASP A 357 -2.03 -8.54 -19.15
CA ASP A 357 -1.04 -7.59 -18.67
C ASP A 357 0.30 -8.27 -18.37
N ILE A 358 1.40 -7.56 -18.60
CA ILE A 358 2.75 -8.04 -18.25
C ILE A 358 2.94 -8.20 -16.73
N HIS A 359 2.13 -7.53 -15.90
CA HIS A 359 2.10 -7.65 -14.42
C HIS A 359 0.95 -8.50 -13.90
N GLN A 360 0.25 -9.25 -14.76
CA GLN A 360 -0.91 -10.04 -14.36
C GLN A 360 -0.63 -10.95 -13.14
N THR A 361 0.56 -11.56 -13.06
CA THR A 361 0.95 -12.38 -11.90
C THR A 361 1.02 -11.57 -10.60
N ALA A 362 1.53 -10.33 -10.64
CA ALA A 362 1.60 -9.47 -9.46
C ALA A 362 0.19 -9.06 -8.99
N PHE A 363 -0.69 -8.69 -9.93
CA PHE A 363 -2.08 -8.38 -9.62
C PHE A 363 -2.84 -9.58 -9.02
N LEU A 364 -2.65 -10.77 -9.58
CA LEU A 364 -3.24 -12.01 -9.04
C LEU A 364 -2.71 -12.32 -7.63
N THR A 365 -1.42 -12.11 -7.40
CA THR A 365 -0.78 -12.31 -6.09
C THR A 365 -1.37 -11.37 -5.05
N ASN A 366 -1.48 -10.07 -5.37
CA ASN A 366 -2.11 -9.08 -4.50
C ASN A 366 -3.58 -9.44 -4.22
N ALA A 367 -4.37 -9.72 -5.26
CA ALA A 367 -5.79 -10.06 -5.11
C ALA A 367 -6.01 -11.34 -4.28
N ASN A 368 -5.19 -12.37 -4.48
CA ASN A 368 -5.27 -13.60 -3.69
C ASN A 368 -4.78 -13.41 -2.26
N GLY A 369 -3.67 -12.70 -2.07
CA GLY A 369 -3.16 -12.36 -0.75
C GLY A 369 -4.15 -11.50 0.06
N PHE A 370 -4.84 -10.57 -0.59
CA PHE A 370 -5.91 -9.78 0.00
C PHE A 370 -7.01 -10.68 0.58
N TRP A 371 -7.54 -11.59 -0.23
CA TRP A 371 -8.56 -12.54 0.24
C TRP A 371 -8.06 -13.47 1.34
N ASN A 372 -6.85 -14.03 1.18
CA ASN A 372 -6.28 -14.96 2.14
C ASN A 372 -6.05 -14.32 3.52
N ASN A 373 -5.90 -13.00 3.60
CA ASN A 373 -5.81 -12.28 4.88
C ASN A 373 -7.17 -11.88 5.45
N LEU A 374 -8.21 -11.71 4.62
CA LEU A 374 -9.58 -11.49 5.09
C LEU A 374 -10.26 -12.77 5.57
N ALA A 375 -10.16 -13.85 4.79
CA ALA A 375 -10.87 -15.11 4.99
C ALA A 375 -10.77 -15.72 6.40
N PRO A 376 -9.59 -15.76 7.06
CA PRO A 376 -9.46 -16.37 8.39
C PRO A 376 -9.94 -15.45 9.53
N SER A 377 -10.57 -14.31 9.25
CA SER A 377 -10.96 -13.34 10.28
C SER A 377 -11.83 -13.98 11.38
N SER A 378 -11.39 -13.78 12.62
CA SER A 378 -12.20 -14.08 13.81
C SER A 378 -13.27 -13.02 14.09
N LEU A 379 -13.21 -11.87 13.40
CA LEU A 379 -13.99 -10.68 13.73
C LEU A 379 -15.17 -10.44 12.79
N VAL A 380 -14.99 -10.78 11.52
CA VAL A 380 -15.95 -10.53 10.43
C VAL A 380 -16.08 -11.81 9.63
N ASN A 381 -17.30 -12.15 9.23
CA ASN A 381 -17.54 -13.22 8.27
C ASN A 381 -17.40 -12.66 6.86
N PHE A 382 -16.20 -12.71 6.29
CA PHE A 382 -15.98 -12.30 4.91
C PHE A 382 -16.49 -13.37 3.95
N VAL A 383 -17.20 -12.94 2.90
CA VAL A 383 -17.72 -13.82 1.85
C VAL A 383 -17.06 -13.42 0.53
N ASN A 384 -16.33 -14.33 -0.10
CA ASN A 384 -15.75 -14.14 -1.43
C ASN A 384 -16.87 -14.21 -2.46
N SER A 385 -17.56 -13.10 -2.67
CA SER A 385 -18.74 -13.04 -3.54
C SER A 385 -18.35 -12.96 -5.02
N GLN A 386 -17.25 -12.28 -5.34
CA GLN A 386 -16.82 -12.11 -6.73
C GLN A 386 -15.29 -12.14 -6.85
N TYR A 387 -14.80 -12.86 -7.85
CA TYR A 387 -13.40 -12.81 -8.26
C TYR A 387 -13.31 -12.90 -9.78
N PHE A 388 -13.07 -11.75 -10.43
CA PHE A 388 -13.38 -11.59 -11.85
C PHE A 388 -12.30 -10.81 -12.60
N TRP A 389 -12.08 -11.15 -13.87
CA TRP A 389 -11.39 -10.25 -14.80
C TRP A 389 -12.24 -9.01 -14.98
N ALA A 390 -11.61 -7.84 -15.06
CA ALA A 390 -12.34 -6.61 -14.79
C ALA A 390 -12.64 -5.76 -16.03
N PRO A 391 -13.43 -6.19 -17.03
CA PRO A 391 -13.66 -5.36 -18.21
C PRO A 391 -14.40 -4.08 -17.83
N ARG A 392 -14.15 -2.96 -18.52
CA ARG A 392 -14.63 -1.62 -18.13
C ARG A 392 -16.12 -1.55 -17.78
N TRP A 393 -16.96 -2.30 -18.48
CA TRP A 393 -18.41 -2.26 -18.31
C TRP A 393 -18.89 -2.71 -16.91
N ILE A 394 -18.09 -3.46 -16.15
CA ILE A 394 -18.44 -3.83 -14.76
C ILE A 394 -18.42 -2.63 -13.81
N TYR A 395 -17.78 -1.53 -14.20
CA TYR A 395 -17.73 -0.29 -13.44
C TYR A 395 -18.77 0.75 -13.90
N GLY A 396 -19.51 0.45 -14.98
CA GLY A 396 -20.48 1.35 -15.59
C GLY A 396 -21.86 0.72 -15.66
N SER A 397 -22.26 0.30 -16.85
CA SER A 397 -23.59 -0.24 -17.14
C SER A 397 -23.98 -1.44 -16.27
N SER A 398 -23.03 -2.30 -15.91
CA SER A 398 -23.29 -3.49 -15.09
C SER A 398 -22.86 -3.34 -13.63
N ALA A 399 -22.51 -2.13 -13.18
CA ALA A 399 -21.98 -1.92 -11.82
C ALA A 399 -22.84 -2.56 -10.72
N GLN A 400 -24.17 -2.52 -10.87
CA GLN A 400 -25.11 -3.09 -9.90
C GLN A 400 -25.03 -4.59 -9.71
N SER A 401 -24.55 -5.34 -10.71
CA SER A 401 -24.37 -6.79 -10.64
C SER A 401 -22.93 -7.17 -10.29
N PHE A 402 -22.02 -6.20 -10.26
CA PHE A 402 -20.58 -6.43 -10.08
C PHE A 402 -20.04 -5.58 -8.92
N VAL A 403 -19.25 -4.55 -9.22
CA VAL A 403 -18.49 -3.75 -8.24
C VAL A 403 -19.41 -3.14 -7.18
N ASN A 404 -20.62 -2.73 -7.57
CA ASN A 404 -21.60 -2.15 -6.66
C ASN A 404 -22.50 -3.18 -5.96
N SER A 405 -22.31 -4.48 -6.19
CA SER A 405 -23.10 -5.55 -5.55
C SER A 405 -22.46 -6.12 -4.28
N VAL A 406 -21.17 -5.84 -4.07
CA VAL A 406 -20.39 -6.29 -2.90
C VAL A 406 -20.27 -5.17 -1.86
N ASN A 407 -19.84 -5.47 -0.63
CA ASN A 407 -19.59 -4.45 0.40
C ASN A 407 -18.19 -3.84 0.30
N LEU A 408 -17.19 -4.66 -0.04
CA LEU A 408 -15.79 -4.29 -0.21
C LEU A 408 -15.33 -4.71 -1.61
N ALA A 409 -14.84 -3.76 -2.40
CA ALA A 409 -14.25 -4.03 -3.70
C ALA A 409 -12.74 -3.73 -3.68
N LEU A 410 -11.93 -4.65 -4.21
CA LEU A 410 -10.55 -4.43 -4.60
C LEU A 410 -10.45 -4.45 -6.12
N THR A 411 -9.90 -3.38 -6.70
CA THR A 411 -9.58 -3.28 -8.13
C THR A 411 -8.06 -3.18 -8.28
N GLU A 412 -7.46 -4.16 -8.94
CA GLU A 412 -6.04 -4.19 -9.31
C GLU A 412 -5.89 -3.68 -10.74
N ALA A 413 -5.33 -2.48 -10.92
CA ALA A 413 -5.38 -1.77 -12.20
C ALA A 413 -4.18 -0.87 -12.46
N HIS A 414 -4.00 -0.48 -13.73
CA HIS A 414 -3.18 0.67 -14.08
C HIS A 414 -3.97 1.95 -13.89
N GLY A 415 -3.33 3.01 -13.45
CA GLY A 415 -4.04 4.23 -13.07
C GLY A 415 -3.39 5.50 -13.60
N TRP A 416 -4.21 6.53 -13.70
CA TRP A 416 -3.79 7.91 -13.92
C TRP A 416 -4.81 8.86 -13.28
N LYS A 417 -4.53 10.16 -13.23
CA LYS A 417 -5.38 11.19 -12.59
C LYS A 417 -6.88 11.00 -12.88
N HIS A 418 -7.62 10.48 -11.91
CA HIS A 418 -9.06 10.17 -12.00
C HIS A 418 -9.45 9.17 -13.10
N LEU A 419 -8.57 8.23 -13.41
CA LEU A 419 -8.90 7.10 -14.26
C LEU A 419 -8.10 5.85 -13.90
N PHE A 420 -8.60 4.71 -14.33
CA PHE A 420 -7.85 3.47 -14.30
C PHE A 420 -8.25 2.59 -15.47
N SER A 421 -7.39 1.64 -15.81
CA SER A 421 -7.67 0.61 -16.79
C SER A 421 -7.23 -0.74 -16.28
N THR A 422 -8.02 -1.72 -16.66
CA THR A 422 -7.90 -3.13 -16.31
C THR A 422 -7.60 -3.97 -17.55
N TRP A 423 -7.07 -3.33 -18.61
CA TRP A 423 -6.79 -3.99 -19.88
C TRP A 423 -5.42 -3.57 -20.45
N GLN A 424 -4.59 -4.56 -20.78
CA GLN A 424 -3.35 -4.41 -21.58
C GLN A 424 -2.37 -3.32 -21.11
N GLY A 425 -2.17 -3.14 -19.80
CA GLY A 425 -1.09 -2.28 -19.32
C GLY A 425 -1.26 -0.80 -19.58
N SER A 426 -2.42 -0.34 -20.04
CA SER A 426 -2.61 1.03 -20.50
C SER A 426 -3.75 1.72 -19.77
N PRO A 427 -3.50 2.83 -19.05
CA PRO A 427 -4.59 3.68 -18.59
C PRO A 427 -5.37 4.30 -19.77
N PHE A 428 -4.94 4.16 -21.03
CA PHE A 428 -5.61 4.75 -22.20
C PHE A 428 -6.44 3.77 -23.03
N ILE A 429 -6.24 2.45 -22.86
CA ILE A 429 -7.03 1.43 -23.55
C ILE A 429 -8.17 1.01 -22.64
N ASP A 430 -9.40 1.08 -23.15
CA ASP A 430 -10.67 0.83 -22.43
C ASP A 430 -10.77 1.45 -21.02
N PRO A 431 -10.53 2.78 -20.85
CA PRO A 431 -10.40 3.38 -19.53
C PRO A 431 -11.72 3.50 -18.78
N VAL A 432 -11.67 3.23 -17.48
CA VAL A 432 -12.66 3.69 -16.51
C VAL A 432 -12.30 5.11 -16.07
N ARG A 433 -13.03 6.09 -16.63
CA ARG A 433 -12.87 7.50 -16.31
C ARG A 433 -13.79 7.88 -15.15
N ILE A 434 -13.24 8.53 -14.14
CA ILE A 434 -13.98 8.96 -12.95
C ILE A 434 -14.38 10.44 -13.12
N PRO A 435 -15.67 10.79 -13.13
CA PRO A 435 -16.83 9.93 -12.90
C PRO A 435 -17.56 9.50 -14.19
N SER A 436 -17.05 9.82 -15.38
CA SER A 436 -17.82 9.72 -16.63
C SER A 436 -18.17 8.30 -17.07
N THR A 437 -17.34 7.30 -16.78
CA THR A 437 -17.66 5.87 -17.03
C THR A 437 -18.61 5.31 -15.95
N LEU A 438 -18.67 5.93 -14.78
CA LEU A 438 -19.36 5.40 -13.60
C LEU A 438 -20.86 5.76 -13.60
N PRO A 439 -21.72 4.99 -12.90
CA PRO A 439 -23.16 5.29 -12.82
C PRO A 439 -23.45 6.74 -12.40
N PRO A 440 -24.40 7.44 -13.05
CA PRO A 440 -24.81 8.79 -12.65
C PRO A 440 -25.27 8.91 -11.21
N ALA A 441 -25.85 7.84 -10.68
CA ALA A 441 -26.38 7.77 -9.34
C ALA A 441 -25.33 7.40 -8.26
N GLY A 442 -24.07 7.22 -8.67
CA GLY A 442 -22.97 6.87 -7.79
C GLY A 442 -22.98 5.40 -7.33
N TYR A 443 -22.12 5.11 -6.37
CA TYR A 443 -21.96 3.79 -5.75
C TYR A 443 -22.48 3.79 -4.32
N GLY A 444 -22.98 2.62 -3.89
CA GLY A 444 -23.28 2.33 -2.50
C GLY A 444 -24.76 2.08 -2.16
N PRO A 445 -25.03 1.78 -0.88
CA PRO A 445 -26.32 1.29 -0.39
C PRO A 445 -27.39 2.36 -0.18
N GLY A 446 -27.15 3.60 -0.63
CA GLY A 446 -27.96 4.80 -0.37
C GLY A 446 -29.47 4.65 -0.63
N PRO A 447 -30.25 5.72 -0.39
CA PRO A 447 -31.71 5.63 -0.24
C PRO A 447 -32.43 4.93 -1.40
N ASN A 448 -31.92 5.07 -2.62
CA ASN A 448 -32.49 4.49 -3.85
C ASN A 448 -32.08 3.03 -4.12
N LYS A 449 -31.42 2.34 -3.16
CA LYS A 449 -30.93 0.95 -3.26
C LYS A 449 -30.05 0.69 -4.49
N LEU A 450 -29.15 1.63 -4.78
CA LEU A 450 -28.27 1.59 -5.94
C LEU A 450 -27.05 0.68 -5.72
N GLY A 451 -27.12 -0.38 -4.91
CA GLY A 451 -25.98 -1.26 -4.65
C GLY A 451 -25.75 -1.56 -3.17
N ARG A 452 -24.57 -2.07 -2.84
CA ARG A 452 -24.10 -2.48 -1.51
C ARG A 452 -22.69 -2.01 -1.17
N LEU A 453 -22.00 -1.34 -2.11
CA LEU A 453 -20.59 -0.98 -1.97
C LEU A 453 -20.37 0.09 -0.90
N ALA A 454 -19.69 -0.29 0.17
CA ALA A 454 -19.30 0.61 1.24
C ALA A 454 -17.86 1.09 1.06
N TYR A 455 -16.95 0.22 0.62
CA TYR A 455 -15.53 0.54 0.50
C TYR A 455 -14.99 0.10 -0.85
N TRP A 456 -14.24 0.98 -1.51
CA TRP A 456 -13.61 0.67 -2.78
C TRP A 456 -12.11 1.00 -2.73
N ILE A 457 -11.29 -0.04 -2.77
CA ILE A 457 -9.84 0.07 -2.92
C ILE A 457 -9.54 -0.06 -4.42
N ILE A 458 -8.99 1.01 -4.99
CA ILE A 458 -8.49 1.06 -6.35
C ILE A 458 -6.97 1.06 -6.26
N ASP A 459 -6.39 -0.14 -6.28
CA ASP A 459 -4.95 -0.35 -6.29
C ASP A 459 -4.40 -0.05 -7.70
N ALA A 460 -4.35 1.25 -7.99
CA ALA A 460 -3.90 1.79 -9.27
C ALA A 460 -3.16 3.11 -9.06
N SER A 461 -2.00 3.26 -9.71
CA SER A 461 -1.15 4.46 -9.62
C SER A 461 -1.93 5.75 -9.91
N LYS A 462 -1.70 6.83 -9.15
CA LYS A 462 -2.23 8.19 -9.41
C LYS A 462 -3.77 8.32 -9.57
N VAL A 463 -4.57 7.29 -9.26
CA VAL A 463 -6.02 7.32 -9.51
C VAL A 463 -6.76 8.33 -8.63
N ILE A 464 -6.28 8.56 -7.41
CA ILE A 464 -6.83 9.57 -6.47
C ILE A 464 -5.84 10.72 -6.34
N ALA A 465 -5.88 11.63 -7.33
CA ALA A 465 -5.13 12.87 -7.28
C ALA A 465 -5.56 13.75 -6.10
N ALA A 466 -4.59 14.43 -5.49
CA ALA A 466 -4.78 15.33 -4.36
C ALA A 466 -4.95 16.79 -4.83
N PRO A 467 -5.48 17.68 -3.96
CA PRO A 467 -5.58 19.12 -4.24
C PRO A 467 -4.28 19.76 -4.78
N THR A 468 -3.13 19.36 -4.23
CA THR A 468 -1.80 19.83 -4.67
C THR A 468 -1.43 19.44 -6.10
N ASP A 469 -2.10 18.45 -6.69
CA ASP A 469 -1.83 17.99 -8.07
C ASP A 469 -2.54 18.85 -9.14
N PHE A 470 -3.30 19.86 -8.70
CA PHE A 470 -4.03 20.83 -9.52
C PHE A 470 -3.70 22.27 -9.11
N PRO A 471 -2.45 22.74 -9.34
CA PRO A 471 -2.03 24.10 -9.00
C PRO A 471 -2.79 25.10 -9.88
N GLY A 472 -3.92 25.61 -9.38
CA GLY A 472 -4.81 26.53 -10.10
C GLY A 472 -6.28 26.27 -9.79
N ASP A 473 -6.66 25.01 -9.57
CA ASP A 473 -8.01 24.65 -9.14
C ASP A 473 -8.03 23.37 -8.29
N PRO A 474 -7.68 23.49 -6.99
CA PRO A 474 -7.65 22.35 -6.06
C PRO A 474 -8.99 21.59 -5.96
N ARG A 475 -10.11 22.22 -6.33
CA ARG A 475 -11.45 21.62 -6.38
C ARG A 475 -11.55 20.47 -7.37
N GLN A 476 -10.68 20.44 -8.39
CA GLN A 476 -10.66 19.34 -9.37
C GLN A 476 -10.36 17.99 -8.74
N ALA A 477 -9.61 17.96 -7.64
CA ALA A 477 -9.33 16.73 -6.90
C ALA A 477 -10.63 16.09 -6.36
N PHE A 478 -11.58 16.90 -5.87
CA PHE A 478 -12.83 16.43 -5.25
C PHE A 478 -13.98 16.22 -6.25
N LYS A 479 -14.05 17.05 -7.30
CA LYS A 479 -15.21 17.14 -8.21
C LYS A 479 -15.70 15.77 -8.74
N PRO A 480 -14.83 14.85 -9.21
CA PRO A 480 -15.26 13.52 -9.66
C PRO A 480 -15.97 12.71 -8.58
N TRP A 481 -15.48 12.81 -7.34
CA TRP A 481 -15.86 11.91 -6.25
C TRP A 481 -17.19 12.25 -5.61
N TRP A 482 -17.66 13.50 -5.71
CA TRP A 482 -19.02 13.86 -5.32
C TRP A 482 -20.07 12.97 -6.00
N ARG A 483 -19.88 12.67 -7.29
CA ARG A 483 -20.76 11.77 -8.04
C ARG A 483 -20.54 10.30 -7.67
N VAL A 484 -19.32 9.89 -7.34
CA VAL A 484 -19.05 8.50 -6.93
C VAL A 484 -19.69 8.20 -5.58
N LEU A 485 -19.51 9.11 -4.62
CA LEU A 485 -19.93 8.94 -3.23
C LEU A 485 -21.41 9.29 -2.99
N CYS A 486 -22.12 9.87 -3.97
CA CYS A 486 -23.52 10.24 -3.80
C CYS A 486 -24.47 9.05 -3.58
N GLY A 487 -24.06 7.86 -3.99
CA GLY A 487 -24.79 6.61 -3.75
C GLY A 487 -24.62 6.05 -2.33
N GLY A 488 -23.86 6.72 -1.45
CA GLY A 488 -23.73 6.35 -0.03
C GLY A 488 -22.54 5.45 0.30
N LEU A 489 -21.46 5.55 -0.48
CA LEU A 489 -20.20 4.85 -0.24
C LEU A 489 -19.42 5.52 0.90
N HIS A 490 -18.74 4.73 1.74
CA HIS A 490 -18.06 5.19 2.96
C HIS A 490 -16.65 5.72 2.66
N ALA A 491 -15.87 5.03 1.83
CA ALA A 491 -14.54 5.53 1.43
C ALA A 491 -14.05 4.92 0.11
N VAL A 492 -13.35 5.74 -0.68
CA VAL A 492 -12.53 5.29 -1.81
C VAL A 492 -11.06 5.48 -1.46
N LEU A 493 -10.25 4.46 -1.73
CA LEU A 493 -8.84 4.38 -1.38
C LEU A 493 -8.02 4.09 -2.63
N GLY A 494 -6.84 4.67 -2.75
CA GLY A 494 -5.94 4.42 -3.86
C GLY A 494 -4.65 5.21 -3.74
N TRP A 495 -4.01 5.46 -4.87
CA TRP A 495 -2.70 6.11 -4.93
C TRP A 495 -2.79 7.51 -5.52
N ARG A 496 -2.01 8.43 -4.95
CA ARG A 496 -1.73 9.77 -5.50
C ARG A 496 -0.58 9.72 -6.49
N THR A 497 0.42 8.90 -6.23
CA THR A 497 1.64 8.80 -7.05
C THR A 497 1.76 7.42 -7.72
N ASN A 498 2.87 7.20 -8.42
CA ASN A 498 3.23 5.89 -8.94
C ASN A 498 3.43 4.88 -7.81
N THR A 499 3.13 3.64 -8.12
CA THR A 499 3.36 2.46 -7.28
C THR A 499 4.02 1.35 -8.08
N VAL A 500 4.61 0.40 -7.36
CA VAL A 500 5.13 -0.85 -7.89
C VAL A 500 4.10 -1.94 -7.65
N PHE A 501 3.86 -2.76 -8.67
CA PHE A 501 2.95 -3.88 -8.57
C PHE A 501 3.57 -5.00 -7.72
N GLY A 502 2.74 -5.63 -6.87
CA GLY A 502 3.21 -6.65 -5.92
C GLY A 502 3.94 -6.07 -4.70
N ASP A 503 3.58 -4.85 -4.27
CA ASP A 503 4.10 -4.20 -3.06
C ASP A 503 3.43 -4.68 -1.75
N ASN A 504 2.53 -5.66 -1.84
CA ASN A 504 1.74 -6.24 -0.74
C ASN A 504 0.85 -5.23 0.00
N VAL A 505 0.66 -4.00 -0.48
CA VAL A 505 -0.09 -2.98 0.28
C VAL A 505 -1.55 -3.36 0.44
N ALA A 506 -2.18 -3.90 -0.61
CA ALA A 506 -3.52 -4.46 -0.51
C ALA A 506 -3.56 -5.62 0.52
N ILE A 507 -2.62 -6.56 0.43
CA ILE A 507 -2.51 -7.74 1.29
C ILE A 507 -2.46 -7.35 2.78
N ASP A 508 -1.54 -6.45 3.12
CA ASP A 508 -1.32 -6.01 4.49
C ASP A 508 -2.48 -5.12 4.99
N THR A 509 -3.10 -4.32 4.10
CA THR A 509 -4.35 -3.60 4.42
C THR A 509 -5.46 -4.56 4.83
N ALA A 510 -5.66 -5.66 4.09
CA ALA A 510 -6.64 -6.70 4.43
C ALA A 510 -6.32 -7.33 5.79
N TRP A 511 -5.05 -7.63 6.06
CA TRP A 511 -4.63 -8.20 7.34
C TRP A 511 -4.96 -7.29 8.53
N LEU A 512 -4.69 -5.99 8.43
CA LEU A 512 -5.02 -5.01 9.47
C LEU A 512 -6.53 -4.89 9.71
N ILE A 513 -7.31 -4.85 8.64
CA ILE A 513 -8.77 -4.80 8.72
C ILE A 513 -9.33 -6.06 9.40
N ALA A 514 -8.84 -7.24 9.01
CA ALA A 514 -9.38 -8.52 9.43
C ALA A 514 -8.97 -8.95 10.84
N ASN A 515 -7.79 -8.54 11.30
CA ASN A 515 -7.20 -9.03 12.56
C ASN A 515 -7.12 -7.98 13.66
N PHE A 516 -7.06 -6.69 13.31
CA PHE A 516 -6.79 -5.62 14.28
C PHE A 516 -7.93 -4.61 14.43
N LYS A 517 -8.99 -4.70 13.61
CA LYS A 517 -10.09 -3.73 13.58
C LYS A 517 -9.63 -2.30 13.28
N VAL A 518 -8.52 -2.13 12.57
CA VAL A 518 -8.08 -0.79 12.14
C VAL A 518 -9.13 -0.21 11.16
N PRO A 519 -9.50 1.08 11.25
CA PRO A 519 -10.39 1.70 10.27
C PRO A 519 -9.89 1.50 8.84
N VAL A 520 -10.79 1.31 7.86
CA VAL A 520 -10.41 0.95 6.48
C VAL A 520 -9.47 2.00 5.87
N VAL A 521 -9.80 3.29 6.06
CA VAL A 521 -8.97 4.42 5.64
C VAL A 521 -7.59 4.41 6.29
N SER A 522 -7.54 4.18 7.60
CA SER A 522 -6.29 4.19 8.36
C SER A 522 -5.40 3.00 8.01
N ALA A 523 -5.99 1.82 7.80
CA ALA A 523 -5.25 0.62 7.39
C ALA A 523 -4.52 0.85 6.05
N TRP A 524 -5.21 1.37 5.04
CA TRP A 524 -4.60 1.67 3.74
C TRP A 524 -3.49 2.70 3.84
N LEU A 525 -3.77 3.86 4.47
CA LEU A 525 -2.77 4.93 4.61
C LEU A 525 -1.54 4.47 5.40
N HIS A 526 -1.73 3.62 6.41
CA HIS A 526 -0.67 3.09 7.25
C HIS A 526 0.22 2.14 6.44
N THR A 527 -0.38 1.12 5.82
CA THR A 527 0.36 0.14 5.02
C THR A 527 1.07 0.78 3.83
N ALA A 528 0.40 1.68 3.11
CA ALA A 528 0.97 2.36 1.95
C ALA A 528 2.24 3.14 2.28
N TYR A 529 2.22 3.87 3.41
CA TYR A 529 3.41 4.58 3.87
C TYR A 529 4.55 3.61 4.17
N TRP A 530 4.26 2.47 4.80
CA TRP A 530 5.28 1.49 5.18
C TRP A 530 5.97 0.82 4.01
N ALA A 531 5.23 0.41 2.99
CA ALA A 531 5.79 -0.29 1.84
C ALA A 531 6.84 0.55 1.09
N TYR A 532 6.74 1.88 1.17
CA TYR A 532 7.61 2.81 0.44
C TYR A 532 8.55 3.62 1.34
N LEU A 533 8.66 3.24 2.61
CA LEU A 533 9.60 3.86 3.53
C LEU A 533 11.06 3.64 3.06
N GLY A 534 11.85 4.71 3.04
CA GLY A 534 13.29 4.62 2.71
C GLY A 534 13.58 4.33 1.23
N TRP A 535 12.60 4.49 0.34
CA TRP A 535 12.83 4.44 -1.09
C TRP A 535 13.75 5.60 -1.50
N PRO A 536 14.86 5.32 -2.20
CA PRO A 536 16.00 6.22 -2.33
C PRO A 536 15.86 7.25 -3.44
N PHE A 537 14.72 7.30 -4.15
CA PHE A 537 14.60 7.97 -5.45
C PHE A 537 14.11 9.41 -5.27
N PRO A 538 15.00 10.43 -5.14
CA PRO A 538 14.64 11.73 -4.60
C PRO A 538 13.88 12.63 -5.60
N GLY A 539 13.60 12.13 -6.82
CA GLY A 539 12.91 12.87 -7.88
C GLY A 539 11.51 12.37 -8.24
N HIS A 540 11.11 11.21 -7.72
CA HIS A 540 9.81 10.60 -8.03
C HIS A 540 9.21 10.05 -6.73
N PRO A 541 8.27 10.74 -6.09
CA PRO A 541 7.63 10.21 -4.90
C PRO A 541 6.83 8.97 -5.31
N TYR A 542 7.22 7.80 -4.82
CA TYR A 542 6.47 6.54 -4.97
C TYR A 542 5.60 6.29 -3.74
N GLY A 543 4.52 5.53 -3.93
CA GLY A 543 3.75 5.00 -2.81
C GLY A 543 3.09 6.05 -1.93
N ARG A 544 2.75 7.22 -2.47
CA ARG A 544 1.94 8.19 -1.75
C ARG A 544 0.48 7.79 -1.91
N ALA A 545 -0.09 7.15 -0.89
CA ALA A 545 -1.52 6.86 -0.86
C ALA A 545 -2.37 8.13 -0.72
N SER A 546 -3.59 8.04 -1.22
CA SER A 546 -4.64 9.05 -1.07
C SER A 546 -5.99 8.36 -0.87
N VAL A 547 -6.84 8.99 -0.09
CA VAL A 547 -8.18 8.51 0.24
C VAL A 547 -9.17 9.66 0.16
N ILE A 548 -10.42 9.33 -0.16
CA ILE A 548 -11.53 10.27 -0.11
C ILE A 548 -12.77 9.61 0.50
N TYR A 549 -13.44 10.32 1.40
CA TYR A 549 -14.60 9.81 2.14
C TYR A 549 -15.53 10.94 2.57
N PRO A 550 -16.83 10.67 2.83
CA PRO A 550 -17.72 11.63 3.46
C PRO A 550 -17.22 12.01 4.86
N CYS A 551 -17.40 13.26 5.27
CA CYS A 551 -16.96 13.72 6.58
C CYS A 551 -17.61 12.90 7.72
N GLY A 552 -16.80 12.56 8.73
CA GLY A 552 -17.21 11.69 9.84
C GLY A 552 -17.16 10.18 9.54
N ARG A 553 -16.59 9.78 8.40
CA ARG A 553 -16.48 8.36 7.98
C ARG A 553 -15.05 7.83 7.91
N GLY A 554 -14.03 8.63 8.21
CA GLY A 554 -12.63 8.19 8.16
C GLY A 554 -12.29 7.14 9.22
N SER A 555 -13.02 7.15 10.34
CA SER A 555 -12.93 6.17 11.43
C SER A 555 -13.71 4.87 11.17
N ASP A 556 -14.43 4.76 10.05
CA ASP A 556 -15.31 3.62 9.83
C ASP A 556 -14.53 2.30 9.66
N LYS A 557 -15.06 1.26 10.30
CA LYS A 557 -14.58 -0.12 10.27
C LYS A 557 -15.28 -0.89 9.16
N ILE A 558 -14.67 -1.97 8.70
CA ILE A 558 -15.14 -2.72 7.53
C ILE A 558 -16.58 -3.27 7.63
N TRP A 559 -17.11 -3.49 8.84
CA TRP A 559 -18.49 -3.95 9.06
C TRP A 559 -19.52 -2.81 9.12
N GLN A 560 -19.09 -1.55 9.06
CA GLN A 560 -19.98 -0.42 8.86
C GLN A 560 -20.28 -0.31 7.37
N VAL A 561 -21.40 -0.92 6.99
CA VAL A 561 -21.89 -1.04 5.60
C VAL A 561 -23.31 -0.49 5.49
N GLU A 562 -23.72 0.32 6.47
CA GLU A 562 -25.06 0.88 6.53
C GLU A 562 -25.34 1.88 5.41
N LYS A 563 -26.61 2.22 5.24
CA LYS A 563 -27.01 3.22 4.25
C LYS A 563 -26.56 4.60 4.68
N LEU A 564 -25.80 5.27 3.81
CA LEU A 564 -25.46 6.67 3.98
C LEU A 564 -26.39 7.59 3.16
N PRO A 565 -26.70 8.79 3.66
CA PRO A 565 -27.30 9.83 2.85
C PRO A 565 -26.29 10.34 1.81
N LYS A 566 -26.76 11.14 0.84
CA LYS A 566 -25.88 11.90 -0.04
C LYS A 566 -24.93 12.75 0.82
N PRO A 567 -23.61 12.72 0.57
CA PRO A 567 -22.68 13.50 1.36
C PRO A 567 -22.93 15.00 1.15
N THR A 568 -22.82 15.74 2.25
CA THR A 568 -22.77 17.21 2.26
C THR A 568 -21.35 17.73 2.46
N CYS A 569 -20.39 16.85 2.73
CA CYS A 569 -18.99 17.17 2.99
C CYS A 569 -18.14 15.96 2.59
N LEU A 570 -17.04 16.21 1.89
CA LEU A 570 -16.01 15.22 1.56
C LEU A 570 -14.68 15.62 2.20
N LYS A 571 -13.94 14.64 2.66
CA LYS A 571 -12.59 14.81 3.19
C LYS A 571 -11.61 13.97 2.38
N MET A 572 -10.48 14.56 2.03
CA MET A 572 -9.34 13.87 1.44
C MET A 572 -8.19 13.83 2.44
N LYS A 573 -7.47 12.71 2.48
CA LYS A 573 -6.17 12.61 3.16
C LYS A 573 -5.17 11.94 2.23
N TRP A 574 -3.94 12.45 2.18
CA TRP A 574 -2.90 11.94 1.31
C TRP A 574 -1.51 12.15 1.91
N TRP A 575 -0.59 11.29 1.52
CA TRP A 575 0.82 11.48 1.83
C TRP A 575 1.47 12.44 0.83
N VAL A 576 2.26 13.40 1.33
CA VAL A 576 3.14 14.27 0.53
C VAL A 576 4.59 13.82 0.58
#